data_AF-A0A150QN63-F1
#
_entry.id   AF-A0A150QN63-F1
#
_cell.length_a   1.000
_cell.length_b   1.000
_cell.length_c   1.000
_cell.angle_alpha   90.00
_cell.angle_beta   90.00
_cell.angle_gamma   90.00
#
_symmetry.space_group_name_H-M   'P 1'
#
loop_
_entity.id
_entity.type
_entity.pdbx_description
1 polymer ?
#
loop_
_entity_poly.entity_id
_entity_poly.type
_entity_poly.pdbx_seq_one_letter_code
_entity_poly.pdbx_strand_id
1 'polypeptide(L)'
;MYSANRRRNIEREERMLLRGKREQAAGKLLQKVPELASLNLEIRETRSNGLANDTQYIRRVVVEHAHALFEMPCSYSSCDNGGYDVTREILNALQSGAARFEGECACRGSCGGEFCSRVLRYVATATYRAGADA
;
A
#
# COMPACT_ATOMS: atom_id res chain seq x y z
N MET A 1 -30.58 0.55 24.23
CA MET A 1 -29.11 0.51 24.03
C MET A 1 -28.75 -0.16 22.68
N TYR A 2 -28.94 0.53 21.56
CA TYR A 2 -28.58 0.05 20.21
C TYR A 2 -27.61 1.00 19.46
N SER A 3 -27.07 2.03 20.13
CA SER A 3 -26.39 3.16 19.50
C SER A 3 -24.92 2.92 19.13
N ALA A 4 -24.15 2.19 19.94
CA ALA A 4 -22.70 2.02 19.72
C ALA A 4 -22.36 1.09 18.55
N ASN A 5 -23.14 0.02 18.34
CA ASN A 5 -22.97 -0.88 17.18
C ASN A 5 -23.32 -0.19 15.86
N ARG A 6 -24.40 0.60 15.85
CA ARG A 6 -24.81 1.38 14.69
C ARG A 6 -23.76 2.43 14.30
N ARG A 7 -23.17 3.12 15.28
CA ARG A 7 -22.10 4.09 15.04
C ARG A 7 -20.86 3.45 14.42
N ARG A 8 -20.40 2.32 14.97
CA ARG A 8 -19.26 1.56 14.43
C ARG A 8 -19.49 1.05 13.01
N ASN A 9 -20.72 0.64 12.68
CA ASN A 9 -21.07 0.22 11.32
C ASN A 9 -21.01 1.39 10.34
N ILE A 10 -21.56 2.56 10.70
CA ILE A 10 -21.50 3.78 9.87
C ILE A 10 -20.04 4.19 9.62
N GLU A 11 -19.23 4.26 10.68
CA GLU A 11 -17.79 4.60 10.56
C GLU A 11 -17.04 3.60 9.66
N ARG A 12 -17.42 2.31 9.70
CA ARG A 12 -16.82 1.27 8.86
C ARG A 12 -17.24 1.42 7.39
N GLU A 13 -18.52 1.71 7.13
CA GLU A 13 -19.06 1.98 5.81
C GLU A 13 -18.41 3.22 5.19
N GLU A 14 -18.28 4.30 5.94
CA GLU A 14 -17.60 5.53 5.51
C GLU A 14 -16.15 5.25 5.11
N ARG A 15 -15.39 4.50 5.92
CA ARG A 15 -14.01 4.10 5.57
C ARG A 15 -13.96 3.26 4.29
N MET A 16 -14.90 2.34 4.11
CA MET A 16 -14.99 1.53 2.89
C MET A 16 -15.32 2.38 1.66
N LEU A 17 -16.26 3.32 1.78
CA LEU A 17 -16.63 4.25 0.70
C LEU A 17 -15.46 5.16 0.32
N LEU A 18 -14.77 5.72 1.32
CA LEU A 18 -13.59 6.58 1.08
C LEU A 18 -12.44 5.81 0.43
N ARG A 19 -12.25 4.54 0.81
CA ARG A 19 -11.29 3.65 0.15
C ARG A 19 -11.69 3.38 -1.30
N GLY A 20 -12.96 3.02 -1.55
CA GLY A 20 -13.47 2.77 -2.90
C GLY A 20 -13.34 3.99 -3.82
N LYS A 21 -13.60 5.20 -3.31
CA LYS A 21 -13.40 6.45 -4.07
C LYS A 21 -11.94 6.64 -4.48
N ARG A 22 -10.99 6.38 -3.59
CA ARG A 22 -9.55 6.48 -3.88
C ARG A 22 -9.10 5.42 -4.90
N GLU A 23 -9.57 4.19 -4.74
CA GLU A 23 -9.29 3.09 -5.67
C GLU A 23 -9.85 3.39 -7.08
N GLN A 24 -11.05 3.95 -7.18
CA GLN A 24 -11.61 4.40 -8.45
C GLN A 24 -10.79 5.55 -9.07
N ALA A 25 -10.46 6.58 -8.28
CA ALA A 25 -9.68 7.72 -8.75
C ALA A 25 -8.28 7.34 -9.24
N ALA A 26 -7.65 6.34 -8.62
CA ALA A 26 -6.37 5.81 -9.04
C ALA A 26 -6.42 5.14 -10.43
N GLY A 27 -7.58 4.61 -10.84
CA GLY A 27 -7.74 3.83 -12.06
C GLY A 27 -7.13 2.43 -11.97
N LYS A 28 -7.13 1.69 -13.08
CA LYS A 28 -6.58 0.32 -13.13
C LYS A 28 -5.08 0.33 -13.35
N LEU A 29 -4.38 -0.61 -12.72
CA LEU A 29 -2.92 -0.75 -12.84
C LEU A 29 -2.50 -1.03 -14.29
N LEU A 30 -3.17 -1.98 -14.95
CA LEU A 30 -2.91 -2.31 -16.36
C LEU A 30 -3.22 -1.19 -17.34
N GLN A 31 -4.05 -0.21 -16.99
CA GLN A 31 -4.25 0.97 -17.83
C GLN A 31 -3.04 1.90 -17.79
N LYS A 32 -2.27 1.91 -16.70
CA LYS A 32 -1.07 2.74 -16.53
C LYS A 32 0.22 2.02 -16.92
N VAL A 33 0.27 0.70 -16.78
CA VAL A 33 1.42 -0.15 -17.09
C VAL A 33 0.93 -1.42 -17.82
N PRO A 34 0.61 -1.33 -19.13
CA PRO A 34 -0.03 -2.42 -19.87
C PRO A 34 0.80 -3.70 -19.96
N GLU A 35 2.12 -3.55 -20.03
CA GLU A 35 3.05 -4.67 -20.17
C GLU A 35 3.30 -5.42 -18.85
N LEU A 36 2.78 -4.95 -17.71
CA LEU A 36 3.00 -5.60 -16.42
C LEU A 36 2.35 -6.99 -16.39
N ALA A 37 3.15 -8.03 -16.21
CA ALA A 37 2.70 -9.42 -16.10
C ALA A 37 2.50 -9.85 -14.65
N SER A 38 3.44 -9.51 -13.75
CA SER A 38 3.32 -9.82 -12.33
C SER A 38 3.97 -8.74 -11.47
N LEU A 39 3.50 -8.60 -10.23
CA LEU A 39 4.08 -7.71 -9.24
C LEU A 39 3.93 -8.29 -7.83
N ASN A 40 5.07 -8.41 -7.14
CA ASN A 40 5.14 -8.79 -5.74
C ASN A 40 5.86 -7.71 -4.94
N LEU A 41 5.36 -7.40 -3.76
CA LEU A 41 5.99 -6.47 -2.83
C LEU A 41 6.35 -7.23 -1.55
N GLU A 42 7.65 -7.37 -1.29
CA GLU A 42 8.15 -7.78 0.02
C GLU A 42 8.14 -6.55 0.92
N ILE A 43 7.38 -6.59 2.01
CA ILE A 43 7.15 -5.46 2.90
C ILE A 43 7.74 -5.79 4.26
N ARG A 44 8.50 -4.85 4.81
CA ARG A 44 8.98 -4.86 6.19
C ARG A 44 8.68 -3.53 6.86
N GLU A 45 7.89 -3.56 7.92
CA GLU A 45 7.57 -2.40 8.73
C GLU A 45 8.32 -2.47 10.05
N THR A 46 9.12 -1.46 10.33
CA THR A 46 10.00 -1.38 11.51
C THR A 46 9.77 -0.10 12.27
N ARG A 47 10.14 -0.06 13.55
CA ARG A 47 10.32 1.22 14.27
C ARG A 47 11.70 1.77 14.00
N SER A 48 11.85 3.10 13.99
CA SER A 48 13.16 3.76 13.85
C SER A 48 14.19 3.33 14.90
N ASN A 49 13.76 2.82 16.06
CA ASN A 49 14.63 2.39 17.16
C ASN A 49 14.89 0.86 17.22
N GLY A 50 14.43 0.07 16.25
CA GLY A 50 14.80 -1.35 16.09
C GLY A 50 14.33 -2.33 17.17
N LEU A 51 13.61 -1.90 18.21
CA LEU A 51 13.12 -2.80 19.26
C LEU A 51 11.79 -3.48 18.85
N ALA A 52 11.92 -4.76 18.51
CA ALA A 52 10.94 -5.85 18.59
C ALA A 52 9.47 -5.45 18.43
N ASN A 53 9.01 -5.30 17.17
CA ASN A 53 7.65 -5.60 16.69
C ASN A 53 7.58 -5.31 15.19
N ASP A 54 8.49 -5.94 14.45
CA ASP A 54 8.59 -5.78 13.00
C ASP A 54 7.55 -6.67 12.32
N THR A 55 6.85 -6.10 11.35
CA THR A 55 5.88 -6.84 10.54
C THR A 55 6.52 -7.09 9.18
N GLN A 56 6.63 -8.36 8.77
CA GLN A 56 7.13 -8.72 7.44
C GLN A 56 6.12 -9.61 6.72
N TYR A 57 5.80 -9.27 5.47
CA TYR A 57 4.92 -10.06 4.62
C TYR A 57 5.16 -9.79 3.14
N ILE A 58 4.67 -10.68 2.29
CA ILE A 58 4.66 -10.49 0.83
C ILE A 58 3.25 -10.14 0.39
N ARG A 59 3.08 -8.96 -0.20
CA ARG A 59 1.85 -8.55 -0.88
C ARG A 59 1.96 -8.94 -2.36
N ARG A 60 1.25 -9.98 -2.74
CA ARG A 60 1.07 -10.37 -4.15
C ARG A 60 -0.01 -9.50 -4.79
N VAL A 61 0.31 -8.86 -5.90
CA VAL A 61 -0.63 -7.99 -6.62
C VAL A 61 -1.27 -8.79 -7.74
N VAL A 62 -2.60 -8.94 -7.69
CA VAL A 62 -3.38 -9.55 -8.77
C VAL A 62 -3.56 -8.51 -9.87
N VAL A 63 -2.57 -8.42 -10.77
CA VAL A 63 -2.42 -7.34 -11.75
C VAL A 63 -3.69 -7.11 -12.59
N GLU A 64 -4.39 -8.18 -12.97
CA GLU A 64 -5.63 -8.13 -13.76
C GLU A 64 -6.75 -7.27 -13.12
N HIS A 65 -6.83 -7.27 -11.80
CA HIS A 65 -7.90 -6.57 -11.07
C HIS A 65 -7.39 -5.38 -10.25
N ALA A 66 -6.07 -5.25 -10.12
CA ALA A 66 -5.44 -4.24 -9.27
C ALA A 66 -5.78 -2.81 -9.70
N HIS A 67 -6.05 -1.98 -8.70
CA HIS A 67 -6.05 -0.54 -8.84
C HIS A 67 -4.61 -0.03 -8.81
N ALA A 68 -4.33 1.08 -9.48
CA ALA A 68 -3.04 1.76 -9.43
C ALA A 68 -2.85 2.54 -8.12
N LEU A 69 -3.10 1.88 -6.99
CA LEU A 69 -3.07 2.44 -5.65
C LEU A 69 -2.33 1.48 -4.71
N PHE A 70 -1.24 1.97 -4.11
CA PHE A 70 -0.36 1.20 -3.25
C PHE A 70 -0.27 1.81 -1.86
N GLU A 71 -1.43 1.81 -1.19
CA GLU A 71 -1.51 2.14 0.23
C GLU A 71 -1.40 0.88 1.09
N MET A 72 -0.71 0.99 2.23
CA MET A 72 -0.60 -0.05 3.25
C MET A 72 -0.98 0.52 4.62
N PRO A 73 -1.78 -0.20 5.42
CA PRO A 73 -2.06 0.24 6.79
C PRO A 73 -0.81 0.12 7.67
N CYS A 74 -0.71 0.97 8.68
CA CYS A 74 0.26 0.79 9.76
C CYS A 74 -0.12 -0.47 10.57
N SER A 75 0.84 -1.36 10.83
CA SER A 75 0.58 -2.56 11.66
C SER A 75 0.52 -2.26 13.16
N TYR A 76 0.87 -1.05 13.59
CA TYR A 76 0.78 -0.68 14.99
C TYR A 76 -0.67 -0.39 15.40
N SER A 77 -1.20 -1.20 16.31
CA SER A 77 -2.57 -1.09 16.79
C SER A 77 -2.90 0.23 17.49
N SER A 78 -1.91 0.90 18.08
CA SER A 78 -2.10 2.23 18.72
C SER A 78 -1.85 3.40 17.78
N CYS A 79 -1.59 3.15 16.49
CA CYS A 79 -1.45 4.22 15.51
C CYS A 79 -2.82 4.67 15.01
N ASP A 80 -3.14 5.95 15.20
CA ASP A 80 -4.36 6.54 14.69
C ASP A 80 -4.18 7.02 13.24
N ASN A 81 -5.14 6.65 12.38
CA ASN A 81 -5.16 6.90 10.93
C ASN A 81 -3.81 6.66 10.21
N GLY A 82 -3.02 5.70 10.71
CA GLY A 82 -1.71 5.38 10.19
C GLY A 82 -1.72 4.61 8.88
N GLY A 83 -0.72 4.88 8.06
CA GLY A 83 -0.50 4.15 6.83
C GLY A 83 0.59 4.78 5.98
N TYR A 84 0.91 4.05 4.93
CA TYR A 84 1.93 4.35 3.97
C TYR A 84 1.29 4.49 2.61
N ASP A 85 1.76 5.45 1.82
CA ASP A 85 1.38 5.59 0.42
C ASP A 85 2.67 5.70 -0.38
N VAL A 86 2.93 4.64 -1.12
CA VAL A 86 4.09 4.52 -2.01
C VAL A 86 3.64 4.44 -3.47
N THR A 87 2.41 4.92 -3.74
CA THR A 87 1.77 4.79 -5.05
C THR A 87 2.58 5.44 -6.14
N ARG A 88 3.07 6.66 -5.89
CA ARG A 88 3.84 7.43 -6.86
C ARG A 88 5.16 6.72 -7.20
N GLU A 89 5.89 6.31 -6.18
CA GLU A 89 7.21 5.69 -6.30
C GLU A 89 7.09 4.35 -7.04
N ILE A 90 6.13 3.51 -6.66
CA ILE A 90 5.87 2.24 -7.32
C ILE A 90 5.47 2.45 -8.78
N LEU A 91 4.51 3.35 -9.06
CA LEU A 91 4.07 3.58 -10.44
C LEU A 91 5.20 4.11 -11.32
N ASN A 92 6.01 5.04 -10.82
CA ASN A 92 7.15 5.57 -11.56
C ASN A 92 8.16 4.46 -11.92
N ALA A 93 8.49 3.58 -10.97
CA ALA A 93 9.40 2.47 -11.22
C ALA A 93 8.79 1.41 -12.17
N LEU A 94 7.49 1.15 -12.06
CA LEU A 94 6.82 0.24 -12.98
C LEU A 94 6.77 0.78 -14.41
N GLN A 95 6.52 2.08 -14.57
CA GLN A 95 6.48 2.77 -15.86
C GLN A 95 7.87 2.88 -16.51
N SER A 96 8.95 2.89 -15.73
CA SER A 96 10.31 2.83 -16.28
C SER A 96 10.74 1.41 -16.67
N GLY A 97 9.90 0.39 -16.48
CA GLY A 97 10.21 -1.00 -16.81
C GLY A 97 11.13 -1.69 -15.79
N ALA A 98 11.28 -1.14 -14.58
CA ALA A 98 12.17 -1.71 -13.57
C ALA A 98 11.64 -3.07 -13.06
N ALA A 99 12.39 -4.14 -13.34
CA ALA A 99 12.04 -5.50 -12.87
C ALA A 99 12.23 -5.68 -11.36
N ARG A 100 13.10 -4.88 -10.73
CA ARG A 100 13.32 -4.86 -9.28
C ARG A 100 13.61 -3.45 -8.82
N PHE A 101 12.96 -3.03 -7.74
CA PHE A 101 13.17 -1.71 -7.13
C PHE A 101 12.76 -1.74 -5.66
N GLU A 102 13.23 -0.78 -4.89
CA GLU A 102 12.98 -0.69 -3.46
C GLU A 102 12.73 0.75 -3.03
N GLY A 103 12.17 0.91 -1.85
CA GLY A 103 11.93 2.21 -1.26
C GLY A 103 11.51 2.13 0.18
N GLU A 104 11.43 3.29 0.81
CA GLU A 104 10.94 3.43 2.17
C GLU A 104 9.93 4.57 2.30
N CYS A 105 9.03 4.45 3.27
CA CYS A 105 7.97 5.41 3.53
C CYS A 105 7.73 5.49 5.04
N ALA A 106 7.74 6.72 5.57
CA ALA A 106 7.37 6.95 6.96
C ALA A 106 5.85 6.86 7.13
N CYS A 107 5.40 6.37 8.28
CA CYS A 107 3.99 6.32 8.61
C CYS A 107 3.42 7.73 8.72
N ARG A 108 2.26 7.98 8.12
CA ARG A 108 1.58 9.28 8.16
C ARG A 108 0.64 9.48 9.35
N GLY A 109 0.54 8.47 10.23
CA GLY A 109 -0.33 8.49 11.39
C GLY A 109 0.32 9.09 12.64
N SER A 110 -0.41 9.03 13.75
CA SER A 110 0.06 9.51 15.05
C SER A 110 -0.11 8.45 16.14
N CYS A 111 0.61 8.59 17.25
CA CYS A 111 0.58 7.72 18.42
C CYS A 111 0.56 8.62 19.67
N GLY A 112 -0.62 8.81 20.28
CA GLY A 112 -0.74 9.62 21.50
C GLY A 112 -0.41 11.11 21.30
N GLY A 113 -0.66 11.66 20.10
CA GLY A 113 -0.40 13.06 19.76
C GLY A 113 0.92 13.29 19.02
N GLU A 114 1.85 12.33 19.06
CA GLU A 114 3.13 12.39 18.35
C GLU A 114 3.07 11.67 17.00
N PHE A 115 3.94 12.02 16.06
CA PHE A 115 4.04 11.30 14.79
C PHE A 115 4.42 9.83 15.00
N CYS A 116 3.81 8.93 14.24
CA CYS A 116 4.16 7.52 14.27
C CYS A 116 5.60 7.32 13.73
N SER A 117 6.48 6.76 14.54
CA SER A 117 7.90 6.55 14.21
C SER A 117 8.17 5.29 13.38
N ARG A 118 7.13 4.67 12.81
CA ARG A 118 7.29 3.48 11.97
C ARG A 118 7.66 3.84 10.54
N VAL A 119 8.51 3.01 9.96
CA VAL A 119 8.96 3.10 8.57
C VAL A 119 8.67 1.78 7.89
N LEU A 120 7.97 1.85 6.76
CA LEU A 120 7.76 0.75 5.84
C LEU A 120 8.89 0.76 4.82
N ARG A 121 9.61 -0.36 4.71
CA ARG A 121 10.52 -0.65 3.61
C ARG A 121 9.88 -1.69 2.71
N TYR A 122 10.02 -1.51 1.41
CA TYR A 122 9.54 -2.50 0.45
C TYR A 122 10.61 -2.82 -0.59
N VAL A 123 10.58 -4.05 -1.06
CA VAL A 123 11.27 -4.49 -2.26
C VAL A 123 10.24 -5.06 -3.22
N ALA A 124 10.13 -4.45 -4.38
CA ALA A 124 9.24 -4.85 -5.44
C ALA A 124 9.97 -5.71 -6.46
N THR A 125 9.33 -6.79 -6.90
CA THR A 125 9.77 -7.57 -8.06
C THR A 125 8.61 -7.61 -9.05
N ALA A 126 8.89 -7.15 -10.27
CA ALA A 126 7.95 -7.07 -11.37
C ALA A 126 8.45 -7.90 -12.56
N THR A 127 7.53 -8.51 -13.28
CA THR A 127 7.82 -9.10 -14.59
C THR A 127 6.95 -8.43 -15.62
N TYR A 128 7.48 -8.29 -16.82
CA TYR A 128 6.78 -7.69 -17.94
C TYR A 128 6.55 -8.76 -19.01
N ARG A 129 5.48 -8.58 -19.78
CA ARG A 129 5.27 -9.35 -21.01
C ARG A 129 6.42 -8.95 -21.94
N ALA A 130 7.13 -9.93 -22.49
CA ALA A 130 8.04 -9.62 -23.58
C ALA A 130 7.19 -9.00 -24.69
N GLY A 131 7.57 -7.80 -25.13
CA GLY A 131 7.04 -7.27 -26.38
C GLY A 131 7.22 -8.34 -27.45
N ALA A 132 6.17 -8.57 -28.24
CA ALA A 132 6.28 -9.33 -29.46
C ALA A 132 7.31 -8.61 -30.36
N ASP A 133 8.57 -9.01 -30.24
CA ASP A 133 9.60 -8.71 -31.22
C ASP A 133 9.37 -9.66 -32.41
N ALA A 134 8.64 -9.17 -33.41
CA ALA A 134 8.66 -9.64 -34.79
C ALA A 134 8.38 -8.46 -35.73
#